data_AF-A0A427UD58-F1
#
_entry.id   AF-A0A427UD58-F1
#
_cell.length_a   1.000
_cell.length_b   1.000
_cell.length_c   1.000
_cell.angle_alpha   90.00
_cell.angle_beta   90.00
_cell.angle_gamma   90.00
#
_symmetry.space_group_name_H-M   'P 1'
#
loop_
_entity.id
_entity.type
_entity.pdbx_description
1 polymer ?
#
loop_
_entity_poly.entity_id
_entity_poly.type
_entity_poly.pdbx_seq_one_letter_code
_entity_poly.pdbx_strand_id
1 'polypeptide(L)'
;MIPAEFLVVFFGLISAASWGAGDFSGGFASKKANVYAVVLITQAVGVFLLAGSAYLLGETFPPFDGIIWGVLAGIFISIALLSLYKGLSLGKMGFVAPVSAVVAAGVPVIYATIFEGLPQVHKLLGFVVALIAVWLIAADSDGIKVQKKDLYLPLTAGLGFGLFFIIIDLVSETAVLWPLTAARIAAVGVLLVFIALSGPVEMPGRSVLPVILVAGIFDTGGNAFYALASQTGRLDIASITSSLYPAGTVLLAWFILKEKLAQKQWIGVATALVAIVLISI
;
A
#
# COMPACT_ATOMS: atom_id res chain seq x y z
N MET A 1 31.30 12.04 -2.98
CA MET A 1 30.22 11.26 -3.62
C MET A 1 29.37 10.68 -2.49
N ILE A 2 28.05 10.84 -2.53
CA ILE A 2 27.17 10.22 -1.53
C ILE A 2 27.15 8.70 -1.81
N PRO A 3 27.35 7.83 -0.81
CA PRO A 3 27.30 6.38 -1.02
C PRO A 3 25.94 5.93 -1.54
N ALA A 4 25.93 5.00 -2.49
CA ALA A 4 24.71 4.40 -3.05
C ALA A 4 23.80 3.83 -1.95
N GLU A 5 24.38 3.13 -0.96
CA GLU A 5 23.63 2.56 0.17
C GLU A 5 22.86 3.63 0.96
N PHE A 6 23.43 4.80 1.16
CA PHE A 6 22.76 5.90 1.84
C PHE A 6 21.58 6.43 1.03
N LEU A 7 21.74 6.56 -0.30
CA LEU A 7 20.67 7.02 -1.19
C LEU A 7 19.50 6.03 -1.23
N VAL A 8 19.77 4.73 -1.29
CA VAL A 8 18.73 3.70 -1.28
C VAL A 8 17.90 3.78 0.01
N VAL A 9 18.56 3.84 1.16
CA VAL A 9 17.88 3.93 2.46
C VAL A 9 17.10 5.24 2.56
N PHE A 10 17.67 6.35 2.10
CA PHE A 10 17.02 7.65 2.12
C PHE A 10 15.74 7.66 1.27
N PHE A 11 15.82 7.21 0.01
CA PHE A 11 14.65 7.16 -0.87
C PHE A 11 13.62 6.13 -0.40
N GLY A 12 14.05 4.98 0.11
CA GLY A 12 13.14 3.98 0.64
C GLY A 12 12.39 4.45 1.89
N LEU A 13 13.05 5.17 2.81
CA LEU A 13 12.37 5.78 3.97
C LEU A 13 11.41 6.90 3.56
N ILE A 14 11.74 7.70 2.54
CA ILE A 14 10.82 8.71 2.00
C ILE A 14 9.64 8.03 1.30
N SER A 15 9.86 6.91 0.62
CA SER A 15 8.79 6.08 0.05
C SER A 15 7.85 5.59 1.15
N ALA A 16 8.40 4.99 2.21
CA ALA A 16 7.63 4.55 3.36
C ALA A 16 6.81 5.68 3.99
N ALA A 17 7.44 6.83 4.22
CA ALA A 17 6.76 8.00 4.77
C ALA A 17 5.64 8.51 3.84
N SER A 18 5.86 8.48 2.52
CA SER A 18 4.90 8.91 1.51
C SER A 18 3.70 7.96 1.46
N TRP A 19 3.91 6.65 1.29
CA TRP A 19 2.80 5.68 1.34
C TRP A 19 2.05 5.74 2.66
N GLY A 20 2.76 5.84 3.80
CA GLY A 20 2.11 5.97 5.11
C GLY A 20 1.26 7.23 5.25
N ALA A 21 1.73 8.36 4.73
CA ALA A 21 0.96 9.61 4.69
C ALA A 21 -0.23 9.54 3.73
N GLY A 22 -0.06 8.86 2.59
CA GLY A 22 -1.10 8.59 1.61
C GLY A 22 -2.24 7.77 2.22
N ASP A 23 -1.91 6.64 2.84
CA ASP A 23 -2.85 5.75 3.51
C ASP A 23 -3.58 6.45 4.66
N PHE A 24 -2.85 7.18 5.50
CA PHE A 24 -3.45 7.96 6.58
C PHE A 24 -4.44 9.00 6.04
N SER A 25 -4.03 9.79 5.05
CA SER A 25 -4.84 10.86 4.47
C SER A 25 -6.07 10.30 3.76
N GLY A 26 -5.91 9.23 2.98
CA GLY A 26 -7.00 8.56 2.28
C GLY A 26 -7.99 7.90 3.24
N GLY A 27 -7.49 7.24 4.29
CA GLY A 27 -8.31 6.71 5.37
C GLY A 27 -9.06 7.80 6.14
N PHE A 28 -8.41 8.92 6.43
CA PHE A 28 -9.04 10.07 7.10
C PHE A 28 -10.10 10.74 6.24
N ALA A 29 -9.83 10.95 4.95
CA ALA A 29 -10.82 11.47 4.00
C ALA A 29 -12.01 10.50 3.87
N SER A 30 -11.76 9.19 3.89
CA SER A 30 -12.79 8.14 3.85
C SER A 30 -13.66 8.09 5.12
N LYS A 31 -13.23 8.69 6.24
CA LYS A 31 -14.10 8.93 7.41
C LYS A 31 -15.11 10.06 7.18
N LYS A 32 -14.84 10.96 6.22
CA LYS A 32 -15.59 12.21 6.00
C LYS A 32 -16.30 12.30 4.65
N ALA A 33 -16.03 11.37 3.75
CA ALA A 33 -16.58 11.32 2.41
C ALA A 33 -16.77 9.88 1.96
N ASN A 34 -17.50 9.69 0.85
CA ASN A 34 -17.70 8.37 0.29
C ASN A 34 -16.37 7.73 -0.16
N VAL A 35 -16.09 6.52 0.34
CA VAL A 35 -14.83 5.79 0.08
C VAL A 35 -14.56 5.59 -1.41
N TYR A 36 -15.60 5.31 -2.21
CA TYR A 36 -15.44 5.12 -3.65
C TYR A 36 -14.96 6.40 -4.35
N ALA A 37 -15.50 7.56 -3.95
CA ALA A 37 -15.06 8.84 -4.50
C ALA A 37 -13.64 9.20 -4.04
N VAL A 38 -13.29 8.90 -2.79
CA VAL A 38 -11.92 9.12 -2.27
C VAL A 38 -10.92 8.30 -3.07
N VAL A 39 -11.15 6.98 -3.22
CA VAL A 39 -10.24 6.11 -3.98
C VAL A 39 -10.20 6.52 -5.45
N LEU A 40 -11.34 6.86 -6.07
CA LEU A 40 -11.39 7.32 -7.46
C LEU A 40 -10.51 8.53 -7.70
N ILE A 41 -10.61 9.56 -6.85
CA ILE A 41 -9.80 10.78 -6.99
C ILE A 41 -8.32 10.48 -6.69
N THR A 42 -8.01 9.68 -5.67
CA THR A 42 -6.63 9.22 -5.39
C THR A 42 -6.02 8.51 -6.60
N GLN A 43 -6.75 7.58 -7.23
CA GLN A 43 -6.29 6.89 -8.45
C GLN A 43 -6.14 7.84 -9.63
N ALA A 44 -7.09 8.77 -9.82
CA ALA A 44 -7.03 9.74 -10.91
C ALA A 44 -5.80 10.66 -10.78
N VAL A 45 -5.50 11.14 -9.58
CA VAL A 45 -4.25 11.89 -9.30
C VAL A 45 -3.03 11.05 -9.68
N GLY A 46 -3.03 9.75 -9.33
CA GLY A 46 -1.96 8.83 -9.69
C GLY A 46 -1.80 8.62 -11.20
N VAL A 47 -2.88 8.59 -11.98
CA VAL A 47 -2.80 8.54 -13.45
C VAL A 47 -1.99 9.74 -13.97
N PHE A 48 -2.36 10.95 -13.58
CA PHE A 48 -1.69 12.16 -14.10
C PHE A 48 -0.24 12.27 -13.65
N LEU A 49 0.04 11.94 -12.38
CA LEU A 49 1.39 12.03 -11.83
C LEU A 49 2.32 10.95 -12.39
N LEU A 50 1.85 9.71 -12.57
CA LEU A 50 2.66 8.64 -13.15
C LEU A 50 2.86 8.84 -14.65
N ALA A 51 1.80 9.17 -15.40
CA ALA A 51 1.92 9.46 -16.83
C ALA A 51 2.84 10.66 -17.09
N GLY A 52 2.69 11.72 -16.29
CA GLY A 52 3.56 12.90 -16.32
C GLY A 52 5.00 12.54 -16.01
N SER A 53 5.24 11.74 -14.97
CA SER A 53 6.59 11.26 -14.61
C SER A 53 7.21 10.39 -15.71
N ALA A 54 6.45 9.45 -16.28
CA ALA A 54 6.89 8.59 -17.36
C ALA A 54 7.31 9.40 -18.60
N TYR A 55 6.49 10.40 -18.95
CA TYR A 55 6.77 11.31 -20.07
C TYR A 55 8.01 12.18 -19.80
N LEU A 56 8.12 12.78 -18.61
CA LEU A 56 9.24 13.66 -18.26
C LEU A 56 10.58 12.90 -18.15
N LEU A 57 10.55 11.65 -17.70
CA LEU A 57 11.72 10.78 -17.61
C LEU A 57 12.04 10.07 -18.94
N GLY A 58 11.20 10.24 -19.96
CA GLY A 58 11.40 9.62 -21.27
C GLY A 58 11.33 8.09 -21.23
N GLU A 59 10.56 7.51 -20.32
CA GLU A 59 10.40 6.05 -20.24
C GLU A 59 9.74 5.55 -21.53
N THR A 60 10.35 4.57 -22.18
CA THR A 60 9.83 3.98 -23.41
C THR A 60 8.50 3.29 -23.13
N PHE A 61 7.53 3.50 -24.02
CA PHE A 61 6.23 2.87 -23.89
C PHE A 61 6.37 1.34 -23.99
N PRO A 62 5.84 0.57 -23.04
CA PRO A 62 5.99 -0.88 -23.03
C PRO A 62 5.19 -1.52 -24.19
N PRO A 63 5.57 -2.74 -24.60
CA PRO A 63 4.76 -3.50 -25.53
C PRO A 63 3.38 -3.86 -24.93
N PHE A 64 2.47 -4.34 -25.78
CA PHE A 64 1.05 -4.51 -25.45
C PHE A 64 0.80 -5.49 -24.29
N ASP A 65 1.65 -6.51 -24.16
CA ASP A 65 1.69 -7.44 -23.03
C ASP A 65 1.93 -6.72 -21.70
N GLY A 66 2.87 -5.78 -21.66
CA GLY A 66 3.15 -4.93 -20.49
C GLY A 66 1.92 -4.14 -20.01
N ILE A 67 1.12 -3.66 -20.96
CA ILE A 67 -0.11 -2.92 -20.68
C ILE A 67 -1.19 -3.84 -20.12
N ILE A 68 -1.35 -5.07 -20.64
CA ILE A 68 -2.34 -6.03 -20.16
C ILE A 68 -2.08 -6.37 -18.69
N TRP A 69 -0.83 -6.65 -18.34
CA TRP A 69 -0.46 -6.91 -16.94
C TRP A 69 -0.69 -5.69 -16.06
N GLY A 70 -0.37 -4.49 -16.54
CA GLY A 70 -0.74 -3.24 -15.86
C GLY A 70 -2.25 -3.13 -15.61
N VAL A 71 -3.08 -3.41 -16.61
CA VAL A 71 -4.55 -3.40 -16.46
C VAL A 71 -5.03 -4.43 -15.43
N LEU A 72 -4.50 -5.65 -15.47
CA LEU A 72 -4.81 -6.69 -14.49
C LEU A 72 -4.42 -6.27 -13.07
N ALA A 73 -3.22 -5.71 -12.90
CA ALA A 73 -2.76 -5.14 -11.64
C ALA A 73 -3.73 -4.04 -11.14
N GLY A 74 -4.25 -3.22 -12.06
CA GLY A 74 -5.26 -2.19 -11.82
C GLY A 74 -6.53 -2.68 -11.14
N ILE A 75 -6.97 -3.90 -11.46
CA ILE A 75 -8.14 -4.52 -10.82
C ILE A 75 -7.83 -4.83 -9.35
N PHE A 76 -6.67 -5.46 -9.08
CA PHE A 76 -6.28 -5.85 -7.73
C PHE A 76 -5.98 -4.65 -6.84
N ILE A 77 -5.29 -3.62 -7.35
CA ILE A 77 -5.03 -2.40 -6.56
C ILE A 77 -6.32 -1.64 -6.23
N SER A 78 -7.33 -1.68 -7.10
CA SER A 78 -8.65 -1.09 -6.82
C SER A 78 -9.34 -1.76 -5.65
N ILE A 79 -9.39 -3.10 -5.67
CA ILE A 79 -9.95 -3.90 -4.58
C ILE A 79 -9.15 -3.66 -3.31
N ALA A 80 -7.82 -3.64 -3.42
CA ALA A 80 -6.91 -3.45 -2.30
C ALA A 80 -7.15 -2.11 -1.59
N LEU A 81 -7.11 -1.01 -2.34
CA LEU A 81 -7.27 0.34 -1.80
C LEU A 81 -8.68 0.62 -1.30
N LEU A 82 -9.72 0.12 -1.99
CA LEU A 82 -11.10 0.21 -1.48
C LEU A 82 -11.24 -0.49 -0.13
N SER A 83 -10.76 -1.72 -0.01
CA SER A 83 -10.79 -2.47 1.24
C SER A 83 -9.97 -1.80 2.33
N LEU A 84 -8.77 -1.31 1.99
CA LEU A 84 -7.91 -0.60 2.92
C LEU A 84 -8.59 0.67 3.44
N TYR A 85 -9.00 1.58 2.56
CA TYR A 85 -9.59 2.87 2.94
C TYR A 85 -10.93 2.68 3.64
N LYS A 86 -11.73 1.69 3.24
CA LYS A 86 -12.93 1.30 3.97
C LYS A 86 -12.58 0.83 5.37
N GLY A 87 -11.56 -0.01 5.54
CA GLY A 87 -11.10 -0.47 6.86
C GLY A 87 -10.60 0.67 7.74
N LEU A 88 -9.78 1.57 7.19
CA LEU A 88 -9.26 2.74 7.88
C LEU A 88 -10.39 3.72 8.27
N SER A 89 -11.44 3.83 7.45
CA SER A 89 -12.62 4.66 7.75
C SER A 89 -13.40 4.19 8.98
N LEU A 90 -13.28 2.91 9.35
CA LEU A 90 -13.93 2.34 10.54
C LEU A 90 -13.20 2.69 11.85
N GLY A 91 -12.16 3.53 11.81
CA GLY A 91 -11.47 4.03 13.00
C GLY A 91 -10.50 3.05 13.63
N LYS A 92 -10.03 2.06 12.87
CA LYS A 92 -9.11 1.02 13.32
C LYS A 92 -7.76 1.11 12.58
N MET A 93 -7.21 2.32 12.42
CA MET A 93 -6.02 2.54 11.59
C MET A 93 -4.80 1.75 12.10
N GLY A 94 -4.61 1.74 13.42
CA GLY A 94 -3.57 0.95 14.11
C GLY A 94 -3.67 -0.57 13.95
N PHE A 95 -4.79 -1.09 13.45
CA PHE A 95 -5.00 -2.50 13.19
C PHE A 95 -5.03 -2.82 11.69
N VAL A 96 -5.81 -2.06 10.91
CA VAL A 96 -6.03 -2.36 9.50
C VAL A 96 -4.75 -2.25 8.68
N ALA A 97 -3.97 -1.16 8.84
CA ALA A 97 -2.78 -0.93 8.02
C ALA A 97 -1.66 -1.97 8.28
N PRO A 98 -1.27 -2.30 9.53
CA PRO A 98 -0.25 -3.32 9.76
C PRO A 98 -0.68 -4.72 9.29
N VAL A 99 -1.96 -5.11 9.50
CA VAL A 99 -2.45 -6.44 9.10
C VAL A 99 -2.48 -6.56 7.57
N SER A 100 -2.96 -5.55 6.85
CA SER A 100 -2.93 -5.58 5.38
C SER A 100 -1.51 -5.65 4.83
N ALA A 101 -0.56 -4.93 5.43
CA ALA A 101 0.83 -4.92 5.00
C ALA A 101 1.51 -6.28 5.18
N VAL A 102 1.29 -6.94 6.32
CA VAL A 102 1.79 -8.30 6.58
C VAL A 102 1.26 -9.30 5.53
N VAL A 103 -0.05 -9.24 5.23
CA VAL A 103 -0.66 -10.12 4.23
C VAL A 103 -0.13 -9.81 2.83
N ALA A 104 0.00 -8.53 2.48
CA ALA A 104 0.55 -8.09 1.20
C ALA A 104 1.98 -8.58 0.98
N ALA A 105 2.83 -8.52 2.02
CA ALA A 105 4.20 -9.04 1.96
C ALA A 105 4.24 -10.58 1.89
N GLY A 106 3.30 -11.26 2.56
CA GLY A 106 3.25 -12.71 2.60
C GLY A 106 2.86 -13.37 1.27
N VAL A 107 1.99 -12.73 0.48
CA VAL A 107 1.45 -13.29 -0.78
C VAL A 107 2.55 -13.56 -1.83
N PRO A 108 3.42 -12.60 -2.18
CA PRO A 108 4.55 -12.86 -3.08
C PRO A 108 5.46 -13.98 -2.60
N VAL A 109 5.70 -14.09 -1.29
CA VAL A 109 6.57 -15.15 -0.75
C VAL A 109 5.90 -16.53 -0.88
N ILE A 110 4.59 -16.64 -0.64
CA ILE A 110 3.85 -17.89 -0.89
C ILE A 110 3.89 -18.26 -2.37
N TYR A 111 3.70 -17.28 -3.26
CA TYR A 111 3.81 -17.46 -4.70
C TYR A 111 5.20 -17.99 -5.08
N ALA A 112 6.28 -17.28 -4.71
CA ALA A 112 7.65 -17.71 -4.96
C ALA A 112 7.94 -19.10 -4.37
N THR A 113 7.39 -19.42 -3.20
CA THR A 113 7.55 -20.75 -2.58
C THR A 113 7.04 -21.89 -3.49
N ILE A 114 5.93 -21.65 -4.18
CA ILE A 114 5.27 -22.64 -5.04
C ILE A 114 6.00 -22.78 -6.38
N PHE A 115 6.48 -21.66 -6.96
CA PHE A 115 7.05 -21.64 -8.31
C PHE A 115 8.58 -21.70 -8.35
N GLU A 116 9.26 -21.23 -7.31
CA GLU A 116 10.73 -21.11 -7.24
C GLU A 116 11.36 -22.00 -6.15
N GLY A 117 10.55 -22.54 -5.24
CA GLY A 117 10.98 -23.45 -4.16
C GLY A 117 11.03 -22.79 -2.79
N LEU A 118 11.40 -23.56 -1.75
CA LEU A 118 11.26 -23.13 -0.36
C LEU A 118 12.03 -21.84 -0.04
N PRO A 119 11.40 -20.87 0.63
CA PRO A 119 12.03 -19.62 0.99
C PRO A 119 13.05 -19.87 2.12
N GLN A 120 14.10 -19.04 2.19
CA GLN A 120 15.10 -19.24 3.22
C GLN A 120 14.53 -18.98 4.63
N VAL A 121 15.15 -19.57 5.64
CA VAL A 121 14.67 -19.66 7.04
C VAL A 121 14.17 -18.33 7.62
N HIS A 122 14.82 -17.22 7.32
CA HIS A 122 14.41 -15.88 7.76
C HIS A 122 13.00 -15.45 7.31
N LYS A 123 12.57 -15.77 6.09
CA LYS A 123 11.22 -15.48 5.59
C LYS A 123 10.17 -16.31 6.32
N LEU A 124 10.49 -17.58 6.61
CA LEU A 124 9.63 -18.46 7.43
C LEU A 124 9.48 -17.92 8.86
N LEU A 125 10.57 -17.46 9.47
CA LEU A 125 10.51 -16.78 10.76
C LEU A 125 9.68 -15.50 10.68
N GLY A 126 9.83 -14.73 9.60
CA GLY A 126 9.01 -13.55 9.32
C GLY A 126 7.51 -13.85 9.35
N PHE A 127 7.06 -14.94 8.73
CA PHE A 127 5.67 -15.38 8.80
C PHE A 127 5.19 -15.72 10.22
N VAL A 128 6.02 -16.42 11.00
CA VAL A 128 5.69 -16.72 12.40
C VAL A 128 5.56 -15.42 13.22
N VAL A 129 6.50 -14.49 13.05
CA VAL A 129 6.48 -13.17 13.69
C VAL A 129 5.27 -12.35 13.24
N ALA A 130 4.87 -12.45 11.96
CA ALA A 130 3.67 -11.84 11.42
C ALA A 130 2.40 -12.36 12.10
N LEU A 131 2.27 -13.67 12.29
CA LEU A 131 1.13 -14.27 13.00
C LEU A 131 1.06 -13.78 14.45
N ILE A 132 2.21 -13.68 15.14
CA ILE A 132 2.31 -13.12 16.49
C ILE A 132 1.89 -11.65 16.48
N ALA A 133 2.35 -10.86 15.52
CA ALA A 133 1.99 -9.46 15.37
C ALA A 133 0.47 -9.29 15.19
N VAL A 134 -0.14 -10.01 14.25
CA VAL A 134 -1.59 -9.97 14.02
C VAL A 134 -2.34 -10.36 15.29
N TRP A 135 -1.88 -11.39 16.01
CA TRP A 135 -2.47 -11.78 17.29
C TRP A 135 -2.36 -10.68 18.35
N LEU A 136 -1.19 -10.04 18.50
CA LEU A 136 -0.96 -8.95 19.47
C LEU A 136 -1.81 -7.70 19.17
N ILE A 137 -1.98 -7.36 17.90
CA ILE A 137 -2.80 -6.22 17.48
C ILE A 137 -4.31 -6.54 17.66
N ALA A 138 -4.71 -7.79 17.40
CA ALA A 138 -6.09 -8.25 17.58
C ALA A 138 -6.46 -8.55 19.04
N ALA A 139 -5.47 -8.71 19.93
CA ALA A 139 -5.69 -9.03 21.34
C ALA A 139 -6.44 -7.89 22.06
N ASP A 140 -7.44 -8.27 22.87
CA ASP A 140 -8.32 -7.34 23.56
C ASP A 140 -7.49 -6.35 24.39
N SER A 141 -7.64 -5.08 24.07
CA SER A 141 -6.94 -3.97 24.67
C SER A 141 -7.96 -2.88 24.97
N ASP A 142 -7.78 -2.17 26.09
CA ASP A 142 -8.75 -1.27 26.76
C ASP A 142 -9.26 -0.05 25.95
N GLY A 143 -9.25 -0.08 24.61
CA GLY A 143 -9.73 1.00 23.75
C GLY A 143 -10.45 0.58 22.46
N ILE A 144 -10.12 -0.55 21.82
CA ILE A 144 -10.73 -0.97 20.54
C ILE A 144 -10.86 -2.50 20.48
N LYS A 145 -12.10 -3.02 20.57
CA LYS A 145 -12.38 -4.45 20.35
C LYS A 145 -12.26 -4.81 18.86
N VAL A 146 -11.30 -5.66 18.53
CA VAL A 146 -11.15 -6.28 17.21
C VAL A 146 -11.96 -7.58 17.19
N GLN A 147 -12.93 -7.67 16.30
CA GLN A 147 -13.75 -8.85 16.05
C GLN A 147 -13.24 -9.60 14.82
N LYS A 148 -13.57 -10.88 14.69
CA LYS A 148 -13.20 -11.68 13.49
C LYS A 148 -13.66 -11.03 12.18
N LYS A 149 -14.82 -10.35 12.17
CA LYS A 149 -15.33 -9.64 10.99
C LYS A 149 -14.45 -8.45 10.56
N ASP A 150 -13.69 -7.88 11.48
CA ASP A 150 -12.80 -6.74 11.18
C ASP A 150 -11.56 -7.19 10.39
N LEU A 151 -11.27 -8.50 10.32
CA LEU A 151 -10.19 -9.05 9.51
C LEU A 151 -10.52 -9.03 8.00
N TYR A 152 -11.79 -9.00 7.61
CA TYR A 152 -12.16 -9.10 6.19
C TYR A 152 -11.52 -8.01 5.33
N LEU A 153 -11.57 -6.76 5.78
CA LEU A 153 -11.03 -5.61 5.05
C LEU A 153 -9.49 -5.63 4.95
N PRO A 154 -8.71 -5.76 6.04
CA PRO A 154 -7.26 -5.82 5.92
C PRO A 154 -6.77 -7.08 5.21
N LEU A 155 -7.42 -8.24 5.35
CA LEU A 155 -7.07 -9.44 4.60
C LEU A 155 -7.30 -9.26 3.10
N THR A 156 -8.48 -8.75 2.70
CA THR A 156 -8.76 -8.49 1.27
C THR A 156 -7.87 -7.38 0.70
N ALA A 157 -7.57 -6.35 1.49
CA ALA A 157 -6.62 -5.32 1.12
C ALA A 157 -5.24 -5.92 0.86
N GLY A 158 -4.70 -6.68 1.82
CA GLY A 158 -3.39 -7.30 1.70
C GLY A 158 -3.30 -8.30 0.56
N LEU A 159 -4.32 -9.15 0.36
CA LEU A 159 -4.37 -10.06 -0.78
C LEU A 159 -4.35 -9.31 -2.11
N GLY A 160 -5.14 -8.23 -2.23
CA GLY A 160 -5.14 -7.39 -3.43
C GLY A 160 -3.79 -6.72 -3.69
N PHE A 161 -3.16 -6.14 -2.66
CA PHE A 161 -1.82 -5.55 -2.79
C PHE A 161 -0.77 -6.60 -3.16
N GLY A 162 -0.80 -7.78 -2.54
CA GLY A 162 0.14 -8.85 -2.82
C GLY A 162 0.03 -9.38 -4.25
N LEU A 163 -1.20 -9.57 -4.76
CA LEU A 163 -1.43 -9.97 -6.15
C LEU A 163 -1.04 -8.84 -7.13
N PHE A 164 -1.31 -7.59 -6.77
CA PHE A 164 -0.82 -6.43 -7.53
C PHE A 164 0.71 -6.43 -7.64
N PHE A 165 1.43 -6.68 -6.54
CA PHE A 165 2.89 -6.74 -6.54
C PHE A 165 3.42 -7.86 -7.44
N ILE A 166 2.86 -9.07 -7.36
CA ILE A 166 3.25 -10.18 -8.24
C ILE A 166 3.06 -9.80 -9.71
N ILE A 167 1.91 -9.21 -10.07
CA ILE A 167 1.61 -8.89 -11.47
C ILE A 167 2.51 -7.77 -12.00
N ILE A 168 2.79 -6.75 -11.19
CA ILE A 168 3.71 -5.67 -11.60
C ILE A 168 5.14 -6.18 -11.73
N ASP A 169 5.56 -7.10 -10.86
CA ASP A 169 6.89 -7.70 -10.93
C ASP A 169 7.15 -8.37 -12.29
N LEU A 170 6.14 -9.06 -12.84
CA LEU A 170 6.19 -9.71 -14.17
C LEU A 170 6.48 -8.75 -15.34
N VAL A 171 6.31 -7.44 -15.16
CA VAL A 171 6.54 -6.44 -16.22
C VAL A 171 7.60 -5.39 -15.87
N SER A 172 8.06 -5.40 -14.62
CA SER A 172 8.98 -4.40 -14.05
C SER A 172 10.35 -4.36 -14.73
N GLU A 173 10.79 -5.47 -15.37
CA GLU A 173 12.06 -5.53 -16.10
C GLU A 173 12.08 -4.66 -17.37
N THR A 174 10.90 -4.32 -17.92
CA THR A 174 10.79 -3.61 -19.21
C THR A 174 10.42 -2.14 -19.06
N ALA A 175 9.50 -1.83 -18.15
CA ALA A 175 9.06 -0.48 -17.81
C ALA A 175 8.39 -0.50 -16.42
N VAL A 176 8.47 0.61 -15.69
CA VAL A 176 7.89 0.71 -14.34
C VAL A 176 6.72 1.70 -14.34
N LEU A 177 6.89 2.90 -14.90
CA LEU A 177 5.91 3.97 -14.75
C LEU A 177 4.70 3.80 -15.68
N TRP A 178 4.90 3.34 -16.92
CA TRP A 178 3.81 3.08 -17.85
C TRP A 178 2.90 1.91 -17.43
N PRO A 179 3.40 0.73 -17.00
CA PRO A 179 2.52 -0.32 -16.46
C PRO A 179 1.77 0.12 -15.20
N LEU A 180 2.42 0.88 -14.30
CA LEU A 180 1.73 1.48 -13.16
C LEU A 180 0.67 2.49 -13.58
N THR A 181 0.94 3.31 -14.61
CA THR A 181 -0.04 4.24 -15.19
C THR A 181 -1.25 3.47 -15.74
N ALA A 182 -1.01 2.39 -16.49
CA ALA A 182 -2.07 1.51 -16.98
C ALA A 182 -2.89 0.89 -15.83
N ALA A 183 -2.22 0.49 -14.74
CA ALA A 183 -2.89 0.01 -13.54
C ALA A 183 -3.80 1.08 -12.91
N ARG A 184 -3.34 2.34 -12.81
CA ARG A 184 -4.18 3.44 -12.28
C ARG A 184 -5.35 3.77 -13.21
N ILE A 185 -5.15 3.74 -14.53
CA ILE A 185 -6.23 3.95 -15.51
C ILE A 185 -7.28 2.85 -15.39
N ALA A 186 -6.85 1.59 -15.35
CA ALA A 186 -7.74 0.46 -15.16
C ALA A 186 -8.47 0.55 -13.83
N ALA A 187 -7.79 0.98 -12.76
CA ALA A 187 -8.40 1.18 -11.47
C ALA A 187 -9.51 2.24 -11.46
N VAL A 188 -9.25 3.39 -12.09
CA VAL A 188 -10.27 4.42 -12.35
C VAL A 188 -11.43 3.84 -13.15
N GLY A 189 -11.16 3.10 -14.22
CA GLY A 189 -12.19 2.46 -15.04
C GLY A 189 -13.08 1.49 -14.26
N VAL A 190 -12.49 0.59 -13.46
CA VAL A 190 -13.21 -0.35 -12.59
C VAL A 190 -14.10 0.40 -11.61
N LEU A 191 -13.59 1.46 -10.99
CA LEU A 191 -14.36 2.28 -10.05
C LEU A 191 -15.52 3.01 -10.73
N LEU A 192 -15.30 3.58 -11.91
CA LEU A 192 -16.34 4.27 -12.68
C LEU A 192 -17.46 3.30 -13.10
N VAL A 193 -17.10 2.10 -13.56
CA VAL A 193 -18.08 1.05 -13.89
C VAL A 193 -18.87 0.64 -12.64
N PHE A 194 -18.18 0.40 -11.52
CA PHE A 194 -18.84 0.05 -10.27
C PHE A 194 -19.80 1.14 -9.79
N ILE A 195 -19.41 2.41 -9.86
CA ILE A 195 -20.26 3.57 -9.51
C ILE A 195 -21.47 3.65 -10.43
N ALA A 196 -21.28 3.49 -11.74
CA ALA A 196 -22.37 3.52 -12.71
C ALA A 196 -23.42 2.41 -12.44
N LEU A 197 -22.98 1.24 -11.98
CA LEU A 197 -23.85 0.10 -11.66
C LEU A 197 -24.49 0.16 -10.26
N SER A 198 -23.81 0.79 -9.29
CA SER A 198 -24.23 0.79 -7.87
C SER A 198 -25.09 1.99 -7.47
N GLY A 199 -25.26 2.97 -8.37
CA GLY A 199 -26.03 4.19 -8.12
C GLY A 199 -25.18 5.40 -7.75
N PRO A 200 -25.81 6.57 -7.52
CA PRO A 200 -25.11 7.83 -7.37
C PRO A 200 -24.21 7.81 -6.12
N VAL A 201 -22.93 8.09 -6.33
CA VAL A 201 -21.95 8.33 -5.26
C VAL A 201 -21.90 9.80 -4.95
N GLU A 202 -22.06 10.14 -3.66
CA GLU A 202 -21.92 11.50 -3.19
C GLU A 202 -20.45 11.96 -3.30
N MET A 203 -20.24 13.03 -4.07
CA MET A 203 -18.92 13.61 -4.26
C MET A 203 -18.45 14.29 -2.97
N PRO A 204 -17.14 14.23 -2.65
CA PRO A 204 -16.60 14.85 -1.45
C PRO A 204 -16.81 16.37 -1.46
N GLY A 205 -17.18 16.92 -0.31
CA GLY A 205 -17.23 18.36 -0.12
C GLY A 205 -15.87 19.03 -0.33
N ARG A 206 -15.89 20.30 -0.75
CA ARG A 206 -14.67 21.09 -1.05
C ARG A 206 -13.67 21.13 0.11
N SER A 207 -14.12 20.96 1.35
CA SER A 207 -13.27 20.96 2.55
C SER A 207 -12.42 19.69 2.70
N VAL A 208 -12.86 18.55 2.14
CA VAL A 208 -12.16 17.25 2.24
C VAL A 208 -11.28 17.02 1.00
N LEU A 209 -11.62 17.65 -0.12
CA LEU A 209 -10.90 17.48 -1.39
C LEU A 209 -9.37 17.67 -1.29
N PRO A 210 -8.82 18.68 -0.58
CA PRO A 210 -7.38 18.83 -0.44
C PRO A 210 -6.72 17.61 0.22
N VAL A 211 -7.37 16.98 1.20
CA VAL A 211 -6.85 15.78 1.88
C VAL A 211 -6.80 14.59 0.91
N ILE A 212 -7.80 14.46 0.04
CA ILE A 212 -7.84 13.40 -0.97
C ILE A 212 -6.74 13.60 -2.02
N LEU A 213 -6.52 14.84 -2.46
CA LEU A 213 -5.43 15.17 -3.37
C LEU A 213 -4.06 14.87 -2.74
N VAL A 214 -3.88 15.23 -1.47
CA VAL A 214 -2.69 14.89 -0.69
C VAL A 214 -2.49 13.37 -0.60
N ALA A 215 -3.57 12.60 -0.41
CA ALA A 215 -3.50 11.15 -0.40
C ALA A 215 -3.00 10.59 -1.75
N GLY A 216 -3.53 11.07 -2.87
CA GLY A 216 -3.09 10.67 -4.22
C GLY A 216 -1.66 11.07 -4.54
N ILE A 217 -1.25 12.28 -4.13
CA ILE A 217 0.12 12.77 -4.32
C ILE A 217 1.11 11.91 -3.55
N PHE A 218 0.84 11.62 -2.27
CA PHE A 218 1.72 10.82 -1.44
C PHE A 218 1.72 9.33 -1.82
N ASP A 219 0.57 8.76 -2.21
CA ASP A 219 0.50 7.39 -2.77
C ASP A 219 1.39 7.26 -4.02
N THR A 220 1.29 8.23 -4.93
CA THR A 220 2.07 8.22 -6.17
C THR A 220 3.54 8.55 -5.93
N GLY A 221 3.81 9.52 -5.06
CA GLY A 221 5.16 9.90 -4.65
C GLY A 221 5.91 8.73 -4.03
N GLY A 222 5.26 7.91 -3.20
CA GLY A 222 5.86 6.69 -2.67
C GLY A 222 6.34 5.74 -3.77
N ASN A 223 5.52 5.51 -4.80
CA ASN A 223 5.92 4.69 -5.95
C ASN A 223 7.13 5.28 -6.70
N ALA A 224 7.17 6.60 -6.88
CA ALA A 224 8.31 7.26 -7.53
C ALA A 224 9.60 7.17 -6.68
N PHE A 225 9.52 7.40 -5.38
CA PHE A 225 10.67 7.27 -4.48
C PHE A 225 11.14 5.82 -4.34
N TYR A 226 10.22 4.86 -4.34
CA TYR A 226 10.56 3.44 -4.39
C TYR A 226 11.37 3.10 -5.66
N ALA A 227 10.91 3.56 -6.83
CA ALA A 227 11.62 3.36 -8.08
C ALA A 227 13.03 4.00 -8.07
N LEU A 228 13.17 5.19 -7.47
CA LEU A 228 14.49 5.82 -7.29
C LEU A 228 15.37 5.02 -6.32
N ALA A 229 14.81 4.47 -5.24
CA ALA A 229 15.53 3.61 -4.31
C ALA A 229 16.03 2.33 -5.00
N SER A 230 15.19 1.69 -5.82
CA SER A 230 15.57 0.46 -6.54
C SER A 230 16.59 0.70 -7.64
N GLN A 231 16.63 1.90 -8.24
CA GLN A 231 17.63 2.25 -9.26
C GLN A 231 18.98 2.69 -8.69
N THR A 232 19.02 3.26 -7.47
CA THR A 232 20.24 3.83 -6.88
C THR A 232 21.10 2.82 -6.12
N GLY A 233 20.59 1.61 -5.86
CA GLY A 233 21.37 0.53 -5.27
C GLY A 233 20.55 -0.75 -5.13
N ARG A 234 20.75 -1.51 -4.06
CA ARG A 234 20.18 -2.86 -3.98
C ARG A 234 18.66 -2.84 -3.73
N LEU A 235 17.94 -3.62 -4.55
CA LEU A 235 16.49 -3.75 -4.50
C LEU A 235 15.98 -4.28 -3.15
N ASP A 236 16.73 -5.19 -2.51
CA ASP A 236 16.37 -5.72 -1.19
C ASP A 236 16.35 -4.61 -0.12
N ILE A 237 17.37 -3.76 -0.08
CA ILE A 237 17.42 -2.61 0.84
C ILE A 237 16.27 -1.62 0.54
N ALA A 238 16.02 -1.33 -0.74
CA ALA A 238 14.93 -0.44 -1.17
C ALA A 238 13.56 -0.99 -0.74
N SER A 239 13.35 -2.29 -0.91
CA SER A 239 12.15 -3.01 -0.46
C SER A 239 11.98 -2.87 1.03
N ILE A 240 12.94 -3.36 1.83
CA ILE A 240 12.88 -3.38 3.29
C ILE A 240 12.56 -2.01 3.88
N THR A 241 13.24 -0.96 3.40
CA THR A 241 13.07 0.39 3.93
C THR A 241 11.73 1.00 3.56
N SER A 242 11.20 0.68 2.37
CA SER A 242 9.88 1.14 1.90
C SER A 242 8.73 0.37 2.56
N SER A 243 8.93 -0.89 2.93
CA SER A 243 7.93 -1.72 3.62
C SER A 243 7.54 -1.20 5.01
N LEU A 244 8.28 -0.24 5.55
CA LEU A 244 7.99 0.42 6.84
C LEU A 244 6.83 1.43 6.76
N TYR A 245 6.19 1.61 5.60
CA TYR A 245 5.08 2.54 5.42
C TYR A 245 3.93 2.41 6.45
N PRO A 246 3.55 1.22 6.97
CA PRO A 246 2.48 1.12 7.97
C PRO A 246 2.85 1.87 9.26
N ALA A 247 4.15 1.98 9.59
CA ALA A 247 4.61 2.77 10.72
C ALA A 247 4.21 4.24 10.54
N GLY A 248 4.37 4.79 9.33
CA GLY A 248 3.96 6.15 8.99
C GLY A 248 2.46 6.37 9.20
N THR A 249 1.64 5.45 8.70
CA THR A 249 0.17 5.49 8.87
C THR A 249 -0.22 5.51 10.34
N VAL A 250 0.38 4.63 11.14
CA VAL A 250 0.08 4.50 12.58
C VAL A 250 0.56 5.72 13.36
N LEU A 251 1.76 6.23 13.07
CA LEU A 251 2.31 7.41 13.74
C LEU A 251 1.48 8.67 13.45
N LEU A 252 1.06 8.87 12.21
CA LEU A 252 0.17 9.98 11.84
C LEU A 252 -1.20 9.85 12.50
N ALA A 253 -1.77 8.65 12.55
CA ALA A 253 -3.02 8.40 13.27
C ALA A 253 -2.90 8.72 14.77
N TRP A 254 -1.81 8.28 15.40
CA TRP A 254 -1.54 8.59 16.79
C TRP A 254 -1.33 10.09 17.04
N PHE A 255 -0.56 10.78 16.20
CA PHE A 255 -0.23 12.19 16.39
C PHE A 255 -1.40 13.14 16.06
N ILE A 256 -2.07 12.93 14.92
CA ILE A 256 -3.10 13.84 14.39
C ILE A 256 -4.48 13.50 14.94
N LEU A 257 -4.86 12.21 14.92
CA LEU A 257 -6.19 11.77 15.39
C LEU A 257 -6.23 11.48 16.89
N LYS A 258 -5.06 11.47 17.56
CA LYS A 258 -4.94 11.13 18.98
C LYS A 258 -5.53 9.76 19.29
N GLU A 259 -5.48 8.83 18.32
CA GLU A 259 -5.91 7.44 18.50
C GLU A 259 -5.02 6.81 19.58
N LYS A 260 -5.60 6.47 20.73
CA LYS A 260 -4.88 5.86 21.85
C LYS A 260 -4.73 4.36 21.59
N LEU A 261 -3.54 3.96 21.15
CA LEU A 261 -3.16 2.56 21.07
C LEU A 261 -2.71 2.05 22.44
N ALA A 262 -3.19 0.88 22.82
CA ALA A 262 -2.71 0.23 24.03
C ALA A 262 -1.24 -0.19 23.86
N GLN A 263 -0.50 -0.30 24.97
CA GLN A 263 0.92 -0.73 24.92
C GLN A 263 1.10 -2.07 24.18
N LYS A 264 0.15 -3.02 24.33
CA LYS A 264 0.16 -4.29 23.61
C LYS A 264 0.01 -4.14 22.09
N GLN A 265 -0.79 -3.17 21.63
CA GLN A 265 -0.94 -2.88 20.20
C GLN A 265 0.31 -2.23 19.64
N TRP A 266 0.99 -1.36 20.40
CA TRP A 266 2.29 -0.83 20.00
C TRP A 266 3.34 -1.92 19.86
N ILE A 267 3.37 -2.89 20.78
CA ILE A 267 4.23 -4.07 20.65
C ILE A 267 3.84 -4.83 19.38
N GLY A 268 2.55 -5.09 19.15
CA GLY A 268 2.06 -5.75 17.94
C GLY A 268 2.44 -5.03 16.64
N VAL A 269 2.35 -3.70 16.59
CA VAL A 269 2.78 -2.88 15.44
C VAL A 269 4.29 -3.01 15.24
N ALA A 270 5.09 -2.90 16.31
CA ALA A 270 6.53 -3.10 16.23
C ALA A 270 6.87 -4.52 15.74
N THR A 271 6.17 -5.54 16.25
CA THR A 271 6.31 -6.93 15.79
C THR A 271 5.90 -7.09 14.33
N ALA A 272 4.86 -6.40 13.85
CA ALA A 272 4.44 -6.43 12.45
C ALA A 272 5.52 -5.82 11.54
N LEU A 273 6.14 -4.71 11.95
CA LEU A 273 7.24 -4.11 11.20
C LEU A 273 8.46 -5.03 11.15
N VAL A 274 8.81 -5.68 12.27
CA VAL A 274 9.88 -6.70 12.29
C VAL A 274 9.54 -7.87 11.36
N ALA A 275 8.30 -8.36 11.39
CA ALA A 275 7.85 -9.42 10.49
C ALA A 275 8.01 -9.01 9.02
N ILE A 276 7.56 -7.81 8.67
CA ILE A 276 7.65 -7.27 7.31
C ILE A 276 9.11 -7.19 6.87
N VAL A 277 10.02 -6.72 7.73
CA VAL A 277 11.46 -6.68 7.44
C VAL A 277 12.01 -8.10 7.21
N LEU A 278 11.68 -9.06 8.08
CA LEU A 278 12.10 -10.46 7.95
C LEU A 278 11.57 -11.16 6.68
N ILE A 279 10.38 -10.76 6.22
CA ILE A 279 9.77 -11.27 4.97
C ILE A 279 10.43 -10.61 3.74
N SER A 280 10.87 -9.35 3.87
CA SER A 280 11.43 -8.55 2.78
C SER A 280 12.91 -8.82 2.50
N ILE A 281 13.64 -9.42 3.45
CA ILE A 281 15.04 -9.87 3.28
C ILE A 281 15.13 -11.22 2.56
#